data_AF-A0A536P487-F1
#
_entry.id   AF-A0A536P487-F1
#
_cell.length_a   1.000
_cell.length_b   1.000
_cell.length_c   1.000
_cell.angle_alpha   90.00
_cell.angle_beta   90.00
_cell.angle_gamma   90.00
#
_symmetry.space_group_name_H-M   'P 1'
#
loop_
_entity.id
_entity.type
_entity.pdbx_description
1 polymer ?
#
loop_
_entity_poly.entity_id
_entity_poly.type
_entity_poly.pdbx_seq_one_letter_code
_entity_poly.pdbx_strand_id
1 'polypeptide(L)'
;MPGSWAPNVDSDGVEGKIAGIADIRAHDPGFDENVFLAQVQRLFFAVFEAWTALKPALSQGVMASLIWEEQKAQVAAYAQRGWRNVLDRLSFTSAVIAGALSDSGFDTVTVRINASSADYDLDGAGTVVRGDTIPWDWTEDWIFQRPSTLITGQPGTITSQSCPNCGASVNVDITSICPYCDAAVISGKFGWLLTRIDRI
;
A
#
# COMPACT_ATOMS: atom_id res chain seq x y z
N MET A 1 -4.21 -16.44 -7.66
CA MET A 1 -4.71 -15.65 -6.52
C MET A 1 -4.16 -14.25 -6.68
N PRO A 2 -4.83 -13.18 -6.19
CA PRO A 2 -4.14 -11.92 -5.99
C PRO A 2 -2.86 -12.20 -5.18
N GLY A 3 -1.71 -11.72 -5.63
CA GLY A 3 -0.43 -11.77 -4.91
C GLY A 3 0.58 -12.82 -5.35
N SER A 4 0.42 -13.54 -6.47
CA SER A 4 1.42 -14.55 -6.89
C SER A 4 2.40 -14.12 -7.98
N TRP A 5 2.20 -12.96 -8.63
CA TRP A 5 3.08 -12.53 -9.72
C TRP A 5 3.19 -11.00 -9.75
N ALA A 6 4.40 -10.51 -9.98
CA ALA A 6 4.69 -9.10 -10.22
C ALA A 6 5.53 -9.00 -11.50
N PRO A 7 5.43 -7.88 -12.24
CA PRO A 7 6.37 -7.56 -13.32
C PRO A 7 7.81 -7.70 -12.82
N ASN A 8 8.68 -8.28 -13.63
CA ASN A 8 10.10 -8.30 -13.30
C ASN A 8 10.70 -6.98 -13.75
N VAL A 9 10.65 -5.99 -12.86
CA VAL A 9 11.08 -4.62 -13.12
C VAL A 9 12.47 -4.55 -13.76
N ASP A 10 13.39 -5.42 -13.34
CA ASP A 10 14.78 -5.42 -13.81
C ASP A 10 14.92 -6.00 -15.23
N SER A 11 14.11 -6.99 -15.61
CA SER A 11 14.14 -7.55 -16.97
C SER A 11 13.26 -6.79 -17.96
N ASP A 12 12.11 -6.31 -17.50
CA ASP A 12 11.09 -5.70 -18.34
C ASP A 12 11.45 -4.24 -18.66
N GLY A 13 12.13 -3.58 -17.72
CA GLY A 13 12.63 -2.21 -17.88
C GLY A 13 11.56 -1.20 -18.25
N VAL A 14 11.99 -0.11 -18.89
CA VAL A 14 11.09 0.99 -19.29
C VAL A 14 10.08 0.55 -20.35
N GLU A 15 10.46 -0.34 -21.26
CA GLU A 15 9.60 -0.80 -22.35
C GLU A 15 8.44 -1.65 -21.81
N GLY A 16 8.71 -2.60 -20.92
CA GLY A 16 7.68 -3.42 -20.31
C GLY A 16 6.71 -2.60 -19.47
N LYS A 17 7.21 -1.60 -18.73
CA LYS A 17 6.35 -0.61 -18.07
C LYS A 17 5.41 0.07 -19.07
N ILE A 18 5.94 0.63 -20.16
CA ILE A 18 5.14 1.38 -21.14
C ILE A 18 4.06 0.48 -21.74
N ALA A 19 4.41 -0.75 -22.11
CA ALA A 19 3.47 -1.74 -22.65
C ALA A 19 2.37 -2.07 -21.64
N GLY A 20 2.72 -2.42 -20.40
CA GLY A 20 1.72 -2.75 -19.39
C GLY A 20 0.79 -1.60 -19.02
N ILE A 21 1.29 -0.35 -19.00
CA ILE A 21 0.44 0.83 -18.82
C ILE A 21 -0.51 1.02 -20.01
N ALA A 22 -0.04 0.78 -21.24
CA ALA A 22 -0.88 0.85 -22.42
C ALA A 22 -1.99 -0.22 -22.39
N ASP A 23 -1.67 -1.43 -21.95
CA ASP A 23 -2.64 -2.53 -21.80
C ASP A 23 -3.69 -2.19 -20.74
N ILE A 24 -3.29 -1.68 -19.57
CA ILE A 24 -4.23 -1.21 -18.53
C ILE A 24 -5.17 -0.14 -19.09
N ARG A 25 -4.63 0.85 -19.82
CA ARG A 25 -5.43 1.93 -20.40
C ARG A 25 -6.37 1.48 -21.52
N ALA A 26 -6.08 0.35 -22.17
CA ALA A 26 -6.91 -0.16 -23.27
C ALA A 26 -8.30 -0.59 -22.77
N HIS A 27 -8.39 -1.20 -21.59
CA HIS A 27 -9.68 -1.54 -20.95
C HIS A 27 -10.11 -0.53 -19.88
N ASP A 28 -9.19 0.25 -19.31
CA ASP A 28 -9.49 1.31 -18.35
C ASP A 28 -8.93 2.68 -18.77
N PRO A 29 -9.62 3.41 -19.68
CA PRO A 29 -9.19 4.73 -20.11
C PRO A 29 -9.16 5.78 -18.97
N GLY A 30 -9.78 5.49 -17.82
CA GLY A 30 -9.77 6.34 -16.64
C GLY A 30 -8.51 6.21 -15.79
N PHE A 31 -7.64 5.24 -16.08
CA PHE A 31 -6.40 5.05 -15.32
C PHE A 31 -5.40 6.19 -15.57
N ASP A 32 -5.18 6.98 -14.52
CA ASP A 32 -4.20 8.06 -14.46
C ASP A 32 -3.08 7.71 -13.46
N GLU A 33 -1.83 7.74 -13.95
CA GLU A 33 -0.66 7.36 -13.15
C GLU A 33 -0.41 8.32 -11.98
N ASN A 34 -0.70 9.61 -12.14
CA ASN A 34 -0.49 10.61 -11.09
C ASN A 34 -1.53 10.45 -9.97
N VAL A 35 -2.79 10.21 -10.34
CA VAL A 35 -3.86 9.90 -9.38
C VAL A 35 -3.52 8.63 -8.61
N PHE A 36 -3.04 7.60 -9.30
CA PHE A 36 -2.59 6.36 -8.67
C PHE A 36 -1.42 6.56 -7.72
N LEU A 37 -0.36 7.28 -8.12
CA LEU A 37 0.79 7.56 -7.24
C LEU A 37 0.41 8.41 -6.02
N ALA A 38 -0.51 9.36 -6.17
CA ALA A 38 -1.04 10.15 -5.05
C ALA A 38 -1.78 9.27 -4.03
N GLN A 39 -2.47 8.21 -4.50
CA GLN A 39 -3.04 7.22 -3.60
C GLN A 39 -1.98 6.35 -2.93
N VAL A 40 -0.99 5.87 -3.68
CA VAL A 40 0.11 5.07 -3.13
C VAL A 40 0.77 5.78 -1.95
N GLN A 41 0.99 7.09 -2.06
CA GLN A 41 1.50 7.91 -0.95
C GLN A 41 0.58 7.89 0.29
N ARG A 42 -0.74 7.95 0.12
CA ARG A 42 -1.68 7.86 1.25
C ARG A 42 -1.66 6.47 1.89
N LEU A 43 -1.61 5.43 1.06
CA LEU A 43 -1.55 4.04 1.52
C LEU A 43 -0.25 3.75 2.27
N PHE A 44 0.86 4.33 1.82
CA PHE A 44 2.16 4.24 2.47
C PHE A 44 2.07 4.64 3.95
N PHE A 45 1.54 5.83 4.23
CA PHE A 45 1.39 6.29 5.62
C PHE A 45 0.37 5.47 6.41
N ALA A 46 -0.74 5.04 5.80
CA ALA A 46 -1.74 4.21 6.48
C ALA A 46 -1.18 2.84 6.90
N VAL A 47 -0.37 2.21 6.05
CA VAL A 47 0.26 0.91 6.34
C VAL A 47 1.32 1.04 7.44
N PHE A 48 2.15 2.09 7.40
CA PHE A 48 3.15 2.32 8.45
C PHE A 48 2.56 2.82 9.78
N GLU A 49 1.45 3.56 9.75
CA GLU A 49 0.69 3.91 10.95
C GLU A 49 0.15 2.63 11.61
N ALA A 50 -0.46 1.73 10.84
CA ALA A 50 -0.95 0.44 11.34
C ALA A 50 0.16 -0.40 11.97
N TRP A 51 1.36 -0.39 11.37
CA TRP A 51 2.54 -1.07 11.85
C TRP A 51 3.07 -0.49 13.17
N THR A 52 3.38 0.80 13.19
CA THR A 52 4.01 1.48 14.35
C THR A 52 3.05 1.65 15.53
N ALA A 53 1.75 1.76 15.27
CA ALA A 53 0.71 1.79 16.31
C ALA A 53 0.33 0.40 16.84
N LEU A 54 0.88 -0.68 16.28
CA LEU A 54 0.51 -2.08 16.57
C LEU A 54 -0.99 -2.35 16.36
N LYS A 55 -1.58 -1.76 15.32
CA LYS A 55 -3.02 -1.85 14.99
C LYS A 55 -3.20 -2.26 13.51
N PRO A 56 -3.03 -3.54 13.16
CA PRO A 56 -3.12 -4.01 11.76
C PRO A 56 -4.52 -3.82 11.16
N ALA A 57 -5.56 -3.68 11.99
CA ALA A 57 -6.92 -3.35 11.55
C ALA A 57 -7.00 -2.03 10.77
N LEU A 58 -6.07 -1.09 10.99
CA LEU A 58 -6.06 0.21 10.32
C LEU A 58 -5.71 0.12 8.82
N SER A 59 -4.94 -0.89 8.41
CA SER A 59 -4.48 -1.10 7.03
C SER A 59 -5.27 -2.19 6.28
N GLN A 60 -6.20 -2.90 6.94
CA GLN A 60 -6.91 -4.04 6.35
C GLN A 60 -7.64 -3.70 5.05
N GLY A 61 -8.26 -2.51 4.97
CA GLY A 61 -9.04 -2.09 3.80
C GLY A 61 -8.20 -1.76 2.57
N VAL A 62 -6.87 -1.80 2.67
CA VAL A 62 -5.95 -1.37 1.60
C VAL A 62 -4.96 -2.45 1.17
N MET A 63 -4.99 -3.60 1.83
CA MET A 63 -4.08 -4.71 1.65
C MET A 63 -4.84 -5.96 1.21
N ALA A 64 -4.22 -6.77 0.35
CA ALA A 64 -4.71 -8.10 0.06
C ALA A 64 -4.54 -9.01 1.27
N SER A 65 -5.39 -10.02 1.39
CA SER A 65 -5.50 -10.86 2.59
C SER A 65 -4.18 -11.50 3.01
N LEU A 66 -3.35 -11.95 2.05
CA LEU A 66 -2.09 -12.63 2.36
C LEU A 66 -1.10 -11.72 3.10
N ILE A 67 -0.71 -10.59 2.48
CA ILE A 67 0.21 -9.62 3.10
C ILE A 67 -0.37 -9.00 4.37
N TRP A 68 -1.69 -8.84 4.45
CA TRP A 68 -2.33 -8.33 5.67
C TRP A 68 -2.22 -9.31 6.84
N GLU A 69 -2.50 -10.60 6.63
CA GLU A 69 -2.34 -11.62 7.67
C GLU A 69 -0.88 -11.77 8.10
N GLU A 70 0.07 -11.62 7.18
CA GLU A 70 1.51 -11.56 7.51
C GLU A 70 1.83 -10.36 8.41
N GLN A 71 1.41 -9.15 8.04
CA GLN A 71 1.61 -7.95 8.87
C GLN A 71 0.98 -8.12 10.26
N LYS A 72 -0.24 -8.65 10.32
CA LYS A 72 -0.96 -8.91 11.57
C LYS A 72 -0.23 -9.89 12.46
N ALA A 73 0.33 -10.97 11.90
CA ALA A 73 1.14 -11.93 12.65
C ALA A 73 2.43 -11.29 13.20
N GLN A 74 3.09 -10.44 12.40
CA GLN A 74 4.27 -9.70 12.84
C GLN A 74 3.94 -8.72 13.98
N VAL A 75 2.87 -7.96 13.85
CA VAL A 75 2.41 -7.04 14.91
C VAL A 75 2.08 -7.81 16.21
N ALA A 76 1.42 -8.96 16.11
CA ALA A 76 1.13 -9.79 17.28
C ALA A 76 2.43 -10.28 17.96
N ALA A 77 3.46 -10.65 17.19
CA ALA A 77 4.75 -11.04 17.73
C ALA A 77 5.48 -9.86 18.41
N TYR A 78 5.39 -8.65 17.86
CA TYR A 78 5.91 -7.43 18.49
C TYR A 78 5.22 -7.16 19.83
N ALA A 79 3.88 -7.18 19.83
CA ALA A 79 3.08 -6.96 21.03
C ALA A 79 3.40 -7.98 22.14
N GLN A 80 3.56 -9.26 21.80
CA GLN A 80 3.93 -10.31 22.77
C GLN A 80 5.30 -10.09 23.41
N ARG A 81 6.24 -9.48 22.68
CA ARG A 81 7.57 -9.11 23.19
C ARG A 81 7.58 -7.81 23.98
N GLY A 82 6.46 -7.07 23.99
CA GLY A 82 6.42 -5.70 24.49
C GLY A 82 7.25 -4.75 23.63
N TRP A 83 7.41 -5.06 22.34
CA TRP A 83 8.15 -4.24 21.40
C TRP A 83 7.22 -3.35 20.58
N ARG A 84 7.73 -2.21 20.15
CA ARG A 84 7.10 -1.39 19.10
C ARG A 84 8.17 -0.86 18.15
N ASN A 85 7.85 -0.83 16.87
CA ASN A 85 8.68 -0.17 15.88
C ASN A 85 8.40 1.34 15.88
N VAL A 86 9.43 2.13 15.59
CA VAL A 86 9.38 3.57 15.44
C VAL A 86 10.03 3.94 14.11
N LEU A 87 9.29 4.71 13.32
CA LEU A 87 9.77 5.34 12.09
C LEU A 87 9.82 6.85 12.32
N ASP A 88 10.81 7.30 13.09
CA ASP A 88 10.92 8.72 13.43
C ASP A 88 11.30 9.54 12.18
N ARG A 89 10.65 10.70 12.05
CA ARG A 89 10.75 11.58 10.89
C ARG A 89 10.50 10.87 9.56
N LEU A 90 9.57 9.93 9.54
CA LEU A 90 9.14 9.25 8.32
C LEU A 90 8.72 10.27 7.25
N SER A 91 9.38 10.18 6.11
CA SER A 91 9.18 11.05 4.96
C SER A 91 9.05 10.22 3.69
N PHE A 92 8.05 10.56 2.88
CA PHE A 92 7.88 10.00 1.55
C PHE A 92 8.58 10.94 0.56
N THR A 93 9.72 10.50 0.01
CA THR A 93 10.59 11.35 -0.79
C THR A 93 10.15 11.39 -2.25
N SER A 94 9.92 10.22 -2.85
CA SER A 94 9.43 10.10 -4.23
C SER A 94 8.84 8.73 -4.49
N ALA A 95 8.03 8.62 -5.54
CA ALA A 95 7.62 7.34 -6.07
C ALA A 95 7.49 7.37 -7.59
N VAL A 96 7.82 6.27 -8.22
CA VAL A 96 7.64 6.06 -9.67
C VAL A 96 7.02 4.70 -9.91
N ILE A 97 6.14 4.60 -10.92
CA ILE A 97 5.77 3.30 -11.45
C ILE A 97 7.01 2.72 -12.13
N ALA A 98 7.53 1.62 -11.58
CA ALA A 98 8.71 0.93 -12.04
C ALA A 98 8.37 -0.22 -12.99
N GLY A 99 7.19 -0.84 -12.82
CA GLY A 99 6.68 -1.88 -13.71
C GLY A 99 5.15 -1.88 -13.75
N ALA A 100 4.59 -2.34 -14.86
CA ALA A 100 3.16 -2.49 -15.05
C ALA A 100 2.88 -3.69 -15.95
N LEU A 101 1.71 -4.28 -15.79
CA LEU A 101 1.31 -5.49 -16.50
C LEU A 101 -0.22 -5.66 -16.37
N SER A 102 -0.85 -6.11 -17.45
CA SER A 102 -2.24 -6.56 -17.44
C SER A 102 -2.32 -7.98 -17.98
N ASP A 103 -3.09 -8.83 -17.30
CA ASP A 103 -3.45 -10.16 -17.80
C ASP A 103 -4.97 -10.40 -17.68
N SER A 104 -5.42 -11.60 -18.06
CA SER A 104 -6.85 -11.96 -18.04
C SER A 104 -7.50 -11.94 -16.65
N GLY A 105 -6.71 -11.90 -15.58
CA GLY A 105 -7.16 -11.85 -14.20
C GLY A 105 -6.93 -10.50 -13.53
N PHE A 106 -5.73 -9.93 -13.65
CA PHE A 106 -5.31 -8.78 -12.86
C PHE A 106 -4.56 -7.72 -13.67
N ASP A 107 -4.82 -6.46 -13.31
CA ASP A 107 -3.85 -5.39 -13.53
C ASP A 107 -2.87 -5.40 -12.35
N THR A 108 -1.58 -5.31 -12.64
CA THR A 108 -0.50 -5.28 -11.64
C THR A 108 0.42 -4.09 -11.89
N VAL A 109 0.72 -3.33 -10.84
CA VAL A 109 1.63 -2.17 -10.89
C VAL A 109 2.64 -2.28 -9.76
N THR A 110 3.92 -2.21 -10.11
CA THR A 110 5.04 -2.10 -9.16
C THR A 110 5.44 -0.64 -9.05
N VAL A 111 5.42 -0.13 -7.82
CA VAL A 111 5.81 1.25 -7.49
C VAL A 111 7.10 1.24 -6.70
N ARG A 112 8.14 1.87 -7.23
CA ARG A 112 9.38 2.11 -6.50
C ARG A 112 9.24 3.37 -5.66
N ILE A 113 9.33 3.21 -4.35
CA ILE A 113 9.17 4.26 -3.35
C ILE A 113 10.53 4.54 -2.71
N ASN A 114 10.91 5.82 -2.67
CA ASN A 114 12.02 6.29 -1.86
C ASN A 114 11.47 7.02 -0.64
N ALA A 115 11.98 6.68 0.53
CA ALA A 115 11.59 7.28 1.80
C ALA A 115 12.81 7.47 2.70
N SER A 116 12.65 8.26 3.75
CA SER A 116 13.66 8.39 4.81
C SER A 116 13.00 8.37 6.18
N SER A 117 13.62 7.66 7.11
CA SER A 117 13.21 7.59 8.51
C SER A 117 14.36 7.06 9.37
N ALA A 118 14.34 7.38 10.66
CA ALA A 118 15.03 6.54 11.65
C ALA A 118 14.13 5.35 11.99
N ASP A 119 14.57 4.14 11.65
CA ASP A 119 13.84 2.87 11.83
C ASP A 119 14.47 2.07 12.97
N TYR A 120 13.77 2.00 14.10
CA TYR A 120 14.24 1.31 15.30
C TYR A 120 13.11 0.73 16.15
N ASP A 121 13.42 -0.35 16.87
CA ASP A 121 12.50 -1.00 17.78
C ASP A 121 12.81 -0.61 19.22
N LEU A 122 11.74 -0.32 19.97
CA LEU A 122 11.79 -0.05 21.40
C LEU A 122 11.18 -1.22 22.16
N ASP A 123 11.77 -1.57 23.30
CA ASP A 123 11.13 -2.43 24.29
C ASP A 123 10.10 -1.66 25.16
N GLY A 124 9.48 -2.37 26.10
CA GLY A 124 8.47 -1.80 27.00
C GLY A 124 9.01 -0.73 27.97
N ALA A 125 10.33 -0.63 28.14
CA ALA A 125 10.98 0.42 28.92
C ALA A 125 11.35 1.65 28.07
N GLY A 126 11.18 1.58 26.75
CA GLY A 126 11.58 2.63 25.82
C GLY A 126 13.07 2.58 25.45
N THR A 127 13.73 1.44 25.66
CA THR A 127 15.12 1.23 25.26
C THR A 127 15.17 0.76 23.80
N VAL A 128 16.10 1.31 23.02
CA VAL A 128 16.36 0.83 21.65
C VAL A 128 16.97 -0.56 21.71
N VAL A 129 16.26 -1.54 21.15
CA VAL A 129 16.70 -2.95 21.10
C VAL A 129 17.15 -3.40 19.72
N ARG A 130 16.78 -2.65 18.67
CA ARG A 130 17.15 -2.92 17.28
C ARG A 130 17.03 -1.64 16.44
N GLY A 131 17.79 -1.56 15.36
CA GLY A 131 17.71 -0.49 14.36
C GLY A 131 18.59 0.72 14.71
N ASP A 132 18.35 1.84 14.03
CA ASP A 132 19.13 3.07 14.18
C ASP A 132 18.19 4.27 14.40
N THR A 133 18.62 5.17 15.28
CA THR A 133 17.93 6.42 15.60
C THR A 133 18.33 7.58 14.68
N ILE A 134 19.34 7.35 13.83
CA ILE A 134 19.76 8.26 12.77
C ILE A 134 19.00 7.91 11.49
N PRO A 135 18.28 8.86 10.86
CA PRO A 135 17.59 8.56 9.62
C PRO A 135 18.55 8.29 8.47
N TRP A 136 18.07 7.44 7.59
CA TRP A 136 18.72 7.08 6.35
C TRP A 136 17.65 6.96 5.25
N ASP A 137 18.08 7.21 4.01
CA ASP A 137 17.23 7.01 2.84
C ASP A 137 17.17 5.53 2.50
N TRP A 138 15.97 5.05 2.23
CA TRP A 138 15.69 3.67 1.86
C TRP A 138 14.71 3.58 0.70
N THR A 139 14.75 2.44 0.01
CA THR A 139 13.93 2.19 -1.17
C THR A 139 13.19 0.86 -1.02
N GLU A 140 11.92 0.87 -1.40
CA GLU A 140 11.07 -0.33 -1.46
C GLU A 140 10.26 -0.34 -2.76
N ASP A 141 10.06 -1.53 -3.31
CA ASP A 141 9.12 -1.78 -4.39
C ASP A 141 7.81 -2.31 -3.79
N TRP A 142 6.72 -1.56 -3.96
CA TRP A 142 5.37 -1.91 -3.51
C TRP A 142 4.54 -2.39 -4.70
N ILE A 143 3.95 -3.57 -4.59
CA ILE A 143 3.21 -4.22 -5.67
C ILE A 143 1.72 -4.15 -5.40
N PHE A 144 1.00 -3.50 -6.30
CA PHE A 144 -0.45 -3.34 -6.24
C PHE A 144 -1.14 -4.16 -7.31
N GLN A 145 -2.30 -4.72 -6.96
CA GLN A 145 -3.13 -5.45 -7.91
C GLN A 145 -4.61 -5.08 -7.77
N ARG A 146 -5.32 -5.19 -8.89
CA ARG A 146 -6.79 -5.17 -8.95
C ARG A 146 -7.26 -6.13 -10.06
N PRO A 147 -8.52 -6.61 -10.03
CA PRO A 147 -9.07 -7.35 -11.17
C PRO A 147 -9.00 -6.52 -12.46
N SER A 148 -8.52 -7.09 -13.57
CA SER A 148 -8.41 -6.38 -14.86
C SER A 148 -9.77 -6.04 -15.48
N THR A 149 -10.86 -6.59 -14.94
CA THR A 149 -12.23 -6.25 -15.33
C THR A 149 -12.74 -4.94 -14.69
N LEU A 150 -12.01 -4.34 -13.75
CA LEU A 150 -12.40 -3.07 -13.13
C LEU A 150 -12.03 -1.88 -14.00
N ILE A 151 -12.91 -0.89 -14.02
CA ILE A 151 -12.71 0.39 -14.71
C ILE A 151 -12.68 1.48 -13.65
N THR A 152 -11.67 2.36 -13.71
CA THR A 152 -11.51 3.46 -12.77
C THR A 152 -12.70 4.40 -12.87
N GLY A 153 -13.33 4.66 -11.71
CA GLY A 153 -14.40 5.65 -11.62
C GLY A 153 -13.89 7.07 -11.89
N GLN A 154 -14.79 7.98 -12.25
CA GLN A 154 -14.44 9.40 -12.42
C GLN A 154 -13.89 9.97 -11.10
N PRO A 155 -12.68 10.56 -11.07
CA PRO A 155 -12.16 11.24 -9.89
C PRO A 155 -13.15 12.29 -9.36
N GLY A 156 -13.30 12.37 -8.03
CA GLY A 156 -14.30 13.23 -7.39
C GLY A 156 -15.68 12.59 -7.24
N THR A 157 -15.86 11.34 -7.66
CA THR A 157 -17.10 10.59 -7.42
C THR A 157 -17.07 9.98 -6.03
N ILE A 158 -17.65 10.68 -5.07
CA ILE A 158 -17.85 10.14 -3.72
C ILE A 158 -18.86 8.98 -3.79
N THR A 159 -18.43 7.82 -3.31
CA THR A 159 -19.26 6.62 -3.16
C THR A 159 -19.44 6.31 -1.67
N SER A 160 -20.66 5.94 -1.29
CA SER A 160 -20.90 5.40 0.04
C SER A 160 -20.69 3.89 0.00
N GLN A 161 -19.84 3.36 0.88
CA GLN A 161 -19.60 1.93 1.01
C GLN A 161 -19.39 1.54 2.48
N SER A 162 -19.61 0.27 2.78
CA SER A 162 -19.34 -0.26 4.12
C SER A 162 -17.84 -0.37 4.37
N CYS A 163 -17.37 0.15 5.50
CA CYS A 163 -15.99 0.00 5.95
C CYS A 163 -15.66 -1.50 6.14
N PRO A 164 -14.60 -2.02 5.52
CA PRO A 164 -14.24 -3.44 5.63
C PRO A 164 -13.80 -3.84 7.05
N ASN A 165 -13.36 -2.87 7.86
CA ASN A 165 -12.91 -3.12 9.23
C ASN A 165 -14.07 -3.13 10.25
N CYS A 166 -15.01 -2.18 10.19
CA CYS A 166 -16.05 -2.02 11.23
C CYS A 166 -17.50 -2.03 10.72
N GLY A 167 -17.73 -2.11 9.40
CA GLY A 167 -19.07 -2.14 8.79
C GLY A 167 -19.79 -0.79 8.71
N ALA A 168 -19.22 0.30 9.24
CA ALA A 168 -19.84 1.63 9.15
C ALA A 168 -19.93 2.13 7.71
N SER A 169 -20.96 2.92 7.40
CA SER A 169 -21.07 3.56 6.09
C SER A 169 -20.08 4.72 5.98
N VAL A 170 -19.17 4.67 5.01
CA VAL A 170 -18.13 5.67 4.79
C VAL A 170 -18.23 6.22 3.37
N ASN A 171 -18.14 7.55 3.27
CA ASN A 171 -18.02 8.25 2.00
C ASN A 171 -16.56 8.21 1.52
N VAL A 172 -16.33 7.58 0.38
CA VAL A 172 -15.01 7.38 -0.22
C VAL A 172 -15.02 7.83 -1.66
N ASP A 173 -14.14 8.78 -1.99
CA ASP A 173 -13.85 9.13 -3.39
C ASP A 173 -12.88 8.09 -3.97
N ILE A 174 -11.61 8.18 -3.58
CA ILE A 174 -10.54 7.25 -3.94
C ILE A 174 -10.09 6.46 -2.71
N THR A 175 -9.63 7.19 -1.67
CA THR A 175 -9.30 6.65 -0.34
C THR A 175 -9.76 7.60 0.76
N SER A 176 -10.29 7.06 1.85
CA SER A 176 -10.68 7.83 3.03
C SER A 176 -10.25 7.12 4.31
N ILE A 177 -10.11 7.87 5.40
CA ILE A 177 -10.02 7.32 6.76
C ILE A 177 -11.44 7.17 7.31
N CYS A 178 -11.78 6.00 7.82
CA CYS A 178 -13.08 5.74 8.43
C CYS A 178 -13.22 6.59 9.72
N PRO A 179 -14.23 7.46 9.84
CA PRO A 179 -14.38 8.33 11.02
C PRO A 179 -14.82 7.58 12.29
N TYR A 180 -15.09 6.27 12.19
CA TYR A 180 -15.57 5.45 13.30
C TYR A 180 -14.51 4.51 13.87
N CYS A 181 -13.54 4.07 13.06
CA CYS A 181 -12.54 3.09 13.47
C CYS A 181 -11.12 3.42 12.98
N ASP A 182 -10.94 4.58 12.35
CA ASP A 182 -9.69 5.11 11.82
C ASP A 182 -9.02 4.25 10.75
N ALA A 183 -9.65 3.17 10.29
CA ALA A 183 -9.11 2.34 9.22
C ALA A 183 -9.12 3.07 7.87
N ALA A 184 -8.06 2.88 7.10
CA ALA A 184 -8.01 3.31 5.72
C ALA A 184 -8.94 2.45 4.87
N VAL A 185 -9.74 3.12 4.04
CA VAL A 185 -10.75 2.50 3.17
C VAL A 185 -10.50 2.95 1.73
N ILE A 186 -10.27 2.00 0.83
CA ILE A 186 -10.19 2.26 -0.62
C ILE A 186 -11.58 2.10 -1.24
N SER A 187 -11.93 3.00 -2.15
CA SER A 187 -13.13 2.90 -2.97
C SER A 187 -13.10 1.63 -3.82
N GLY A 188 -14.17 0.84 -3.80
CA GLY A 188 -14.30 -0.33 -4.68
C GLY A 188 -14.16 0.00 -6.18
N LYS A 189 -14.34 1.27 -6.58
CA LYS A 189 -14.11 1.75 -7.95
C LYS A 189 -12.65 2.04 -8.30
N PHE A 190 -11.77 2.12 -7.30
CA PHE A 190 -10.32 2.25 -7.50
C PHE A 190 -9.66 0.87 -7.41
N GLY A 191 -9.97 0.10 -6.37
CA GLY A 191 -9.76 -1.36 -6.32
C GLY A 191 -8.31 -1.86 -6.23
N TRP A 192 -7.31 -0.98 -6.24
CA TRP A 192 -5.90 -1.36 -6.12
C TRP A 192 -5.53 -1.72 -4.68
N LEU A 193 -5.27 -3.00 -4.43
CA LEU A 193 -4.83 -3.51 -3.13
C LEU A 193 -3.32 -3.71 -3.14
N LEU A 194 -2.66 -3.36 -2.03
CA LEU A 194 -1.27 -3.72 -1.80
C LEU A 194 -1.17 -5.24 -1.62
N THR A 195 -0.30 -5.88 -2.39
CA THR A 195 -0.15 -7.35 -2.39
C THR A 195 1.21 -7.83 -1.91
N ARG A 196 2.27 -7.02 -2.08
CA ARG A 196 3.63 -7.35 -1.67
C ARG A 196 4.47 -6.09 -1.49
N ILE A 197 5.45 -6.16 -0.59
CA ILE A 197 6.49 -5.14 -0.36
C ILE A 197 7.84 -5.84 -0.47
N ASP A 198 8.69 -5.37 -1.38
CA ASP A 198 10.04 -5.89 -1.61
C ASP A 198 11.07 -4.79 -1.26
N ARG A 199 12.00 -5.04 -0.34
CA ARG A 199 13.12 -4.11 -0.05
C ARG A 199 14.24 -4.29 -1.08
N ILE A 200 14.79 -3.17 -1.57
CA ILE A 200 15.82 -3.12 -2.62
C ILE A 200 17.10 -2.43 -2.15
#